data_AF-A0A7J0CII4-F1
#
_entry.id   AF-A0A7J0CII4-F1
#
_cell.length_a   1.000
_cell.length_b   1.000
_cell.length_c   1.000
_cell.angle_alpha   90.00
_cell.angle_beta   90.00
_cell.angle_gamma   90.00
#
_symmetry.space_group_name_H-M   'P 1'
#
loop_
_entity.id
_entity.type
_entity.pdbx_description
1 polymer ?
#
loop_
_entity_poly.entity_id
_entity_poly.type
_entity_poly.pdbx_seq_one_letter_code
_entity_poly.pdbx_strand_id
1 'polypeptide(L)'
;MPWIWDSGELGRAIQSERIPYAATLRDAEHGTTLVFVERPGHERGYLVGAFAPEALEEGYADPHAPRSVVVPPLSGRAARAITDRFLPAYEQAVHARRMAVIAAALESIHADYGGWQAVMASGRSSNATPLSAAALGAASEEFLDNSWRSFLTVVDHAQPLMVRCRPASSPWPTDAETLSRLADGVVAAEGLGVEVSLGGFVTPRERRARAWPAIETWLAGGETFLRQARLSAPTAARPSPSPRRSDPFLLATALAAASDRSIPTK
;
A
#
# COMPACT_ATOMS: atom_id res chain seq x y z
N MET A 1 -3.51 -0.43 -18.69
CA MET A 1 -4.32 -1.54 -18.16
C MET A 1 -3.87 -1.76 -16.73
N PRO A 2 -4.78 -1.78 -15.74
CA PRO A 2 -4.39 -1.96 -14.34
C PRO A 2 -3.77 -3.35 -14.13
N TRP A 3 -2.72 -3.44 -13.31
CA TRP A 3 -1.98 -4.67 -13.05
C TRP A 3 -2.68 -5.49 -11.96
N ILE A 4 -2.70 -6.83 -12.11
CA ILE A 4 -3.15 -7.72 -11.04
C ILE A 4 -2.18 -7.60 -9.87
N TRP A 5 -2.74 -7.32 -8.68
CA TRP A 5 -2.00 -7.14 -7.46
C TRP A 5 -2.29 -8.30 -6.52
N ASP A 6 -1.47 -9.34 -6.68
CA ASP A 6 -1.62 -10.60 -5.97
C ASP A 6 -0.25 -11.21 -5.62
N SER A 7 -0.15 -11.74 -4.40
CA SER A 7 0.98 -12.57 -3.93
C SER A 7 0.59 -14.05 -3.76
N GLY A 8 -0.56 -14.45 -4.29
CA GLY A 8 -1.19 -15.75 -4.13
C GLY A 8 -1.26 -16.60 -5.39
N GLU A 9 -2.33 -17.40 -5.48
CA GLU A 9 -2.55 -18.37 -6.55
C GLU A 9 -3.03 -17.67 -7.84
N LEU A 10 -3.68 -16.51 -7.73
CA LEU A 10 -4.28 -15.80 -8.86
C LEU A 10 -3.22 -15.29 -9.85
N GLY A 11 -2.17 -14.64 -9.34
CA GLY A 11 -1.09 -14.11 -10.16
C GLY A 11 -0.40 -15.22 -10.95
N ARG A 12 -0.17 -16.37 -10.31
CA ARG A 12 0.37 -17.57 -10.97
C ARG A 12 -0.61 -18.09 -12.02
N ALA A 13 -1.87 -18.30 -11.66
CA ALA A 13 -2.90 -18.87 -12.54
C ALA A 13 -3.07 -18.06 -13.83
N ILE A 14 -3.07 -16.73 -13.74
CA ILE A 14 -3.19 -15.83 -14.91
C ILE A 14 -1.98 -15.95 -15.83
N GLN A 15 -0.78 -16.24 -15.29
CA GLN A 15 0.44 -16.37 -16.08
C GLN A 15 0.60 -17.76 -16.70
N SER A 16 0.21 -18.81 -16.00
CA SER A 16 0.49 -20.20 -16.41
C SER A 16 -0.67 -20.90 -17.10
N GLU A 17 -1.90 -20.41 -16.94
CA GLU A 17 -3.10 -21.16 -17.34
C GLU A 17 -4.08 -20.28 -18.11
N ARG A 18 -4.81 -20.89 -19.05
CA ARG A 18 -5.88 -20.20 -19.77
C ARG A 18 -7.12 -20.14 -18.88
N ILE A 19 -7.49 -18.93 -18.47
CA ILE A 19 -8.67 -18.70 -17.63
C ILE A 19 -9.92 -18.67 -18.53
N PRO A 20 -10.89 -19.59 -18.32
CA PRO A 20 -12.08 -19.66 -19.16
C PRO A 20 -13.02 -18.47 -18.95
N TYR A 21 -13.23 -18.09 -17.70
CA TYR A 21 -14.13 -16.99 -17.32
C TYR A 21 -13.52 -16.10 -16.25
N ALA A 22 -13.66 -14.80 -16.45
CA ALA A 22 -13.27 -13.76 -15.51
C ALA A 22 -14.31 -12.66 -15.45
N ALA A 23 -14.51 -12.08 -14.27
CA ALA A 23 -15.38 -10.93 -14.04
C ALA A 23 -14.70 -9.92 -13.13
N THR A 24 -15.00 -8.64 -13.30
CA THR A 24 -14.48 -7.56 -12.47
C THR A 24 -15.60 -6.89 -11.70
N LEU A 25 -15.40 -6.66 -10.40
CA LEU A 25 -16.29 -5.84 -9.59
C LEU A 25 -15.54 -4.56 -9.21
N ARG A 26 -16.11 -3.41 -9.59
CA ARG A 26 -15.54 -2.10 -9.26
C ARG A 26 -16.38 -1.44 -8.19
N ASP A 27 -15.73 -1.10 -7.09
CA ASP A 27 -16.21 -0.14 -6.13
C ASP A 27 -15.71 1.24 -6.55
N ALA A 28 -16.62 2.07 -7.07
CA ALA A 28 -16.30 3.41 -7.53
C ALA A 28 -16.03 4.38 -6.36
N GLU A 29 -16.59 4.13 -5.18
CA GLU A 29 -16.45 4.99 -4.00
C GLU A 29 -15.07 4.81 -3.37
N HIS A 30 -14.61 3.55 -3.25
CA HIS A 30 -13.32 3.23 -2.63
C HIS A 30 -12.21 2.96 -3.66
N GLY A 31 -12.49 3.16 -4.95
CA GLY A 31 -11.53 2.93 -6.05
C GLY A 31 -11.00 1.50 -6.13
N THR A 32 -11.69 0.54 -5.52
CA THR A 32 -11.22 -0.85 -5.41
C THR A 32 -11.78 -1.66 -6.56
N THR A 33 -10.91 -2.32 -7.32
CA THR A 33 -11.33 -3.20 -8.41
C THR A 33 -10.94 -4.64 -8.09
N LEU A 34 -11.95 -5.48 -7.83
CA LEU A 34 -11.79 -6.91 -7.59
C LEU A 34 -11.86 -7.66 -8.91
N VAL A 35 -11.12 -8.77 -8.98
CA VAL A 35 -11.17 -9.71 -10.09
C VAL A 35 -11.55 -11.09 -9.59
N PHE A 36 -12.50 -11.71 -10.28
CA PHE A 36 -12.99 -13.06 -10.05
C PHE A 36 -12.59 -13.88 -11.27
N VAL A 37 -11.96 -15.02 -11.03
CA VAL A 37 -11.63 -15.96 -12.09
C VAL A 37 -12.06 -17.36 -11.68
N GLU A 38 -12.47 -18.17 -12.65
CA GLU A 38 -12.59 -19.60 -12.40
C GLU A 38 -11.24 -20.17 -12.02
N ARG A 39 -11.23 -21.02 -10.99
CA ARG A 39 -10.01 -21.66 -10.53
C ARG A 39 -9.61 -22.76 -11.51
N PRO A 40 -8.43 -22.69 -12.14
CA PRO A 40 -8.00 -23.71 -13.07
C PRO A 40 -7.91 -25.09 -12.39
N GLY A 41 -8.29 -26.16 -13.12
CA GLY A 41 -8.25 -27.53 -12.61
C GLY A 41 -9.29 -27.88 -11.53
N HIS A 42 -10.24 -26.98 -11.22
CA HIS A 42 -11.24 -27.19 -10.18
C HIS A 42 -12.66 -26.82 -10.64
N GLU A 43 -13.58 -27.79 -10.66
CA GLU A 43 -14.94 -27.63 -11.24
C GLU A 43 -15.87 -26.64 -10.50
N ARG A 44 -15.53 -26.20 -9.29
CA ARG A 44 -16.47 -25.46 -8.41
C ARG A 44 -15.82 -24.42 -7.50
N GLY A 45 -14.72 -23.79 -7.91
CA GLY A 45 -14.06 -22.76 -7.11
C GLY A 45 -13.74 -21.51 -7.93
N TYR A 46 -13.84 -20.35 -7.31
CA TYR A 46 -13.36 -19.10 -7.89
C TYR A 46 -12.17 -18.59 -7.09
N LEU A 47 -11.22 -17.95 -7.78
CA LEU A 47 -10.18 -17.15 -7.15
C LEU A 47 -10.62 -15.69 -7.19
N VAL A 48 -10.44 -15.02 -6.06
CA VAL A 48 -10.68 -13.59 -5.92
C VAL A 48 -9.37 -12.90 -5.57
N GLY A 49 -9.05 -11.86 -6.33
CA GLY A 49 -7.97 -10.93 -6.03
C GLY A 49 -8.38 -9.51 -6.36
N ALA A 50 -7.39 -8.62 -6.44
CA ALA A 50 -7.61 -7.22 -6.76
C ALA A 50 -6.62 -6.74 -7.82
N PHE A 51 -6.98 -5.66 -8.49
CA PHE A 51 -6.02 -4.85 -9.22
C PHE A 51 -5.30 -3.90 -8.24
N ALA A 52 -4.10 -3.46 -8.61
CA ALA A 52 -3.42 -2.41 -7.88
C ALA A 52 -4.29 -1.14 -7.89
N PRO A 53 -4.42 -0.42 -6.76
CA PRO A 53 -5.05 0.90 -6.73
C PRO A 53 -4.42 1.82 -7.77
N GLU A 54 -5.21 2.70 -8.39
CA GLU A 54 -4.72 3.60 -9.48
C GLU A 54 -3.50 4.44 -9.06
N ALA A 55 -3.39 4.81 -7.78
CA ALA A 55 -2.25 5.55 -7.25
C ALA A 55 -0.98 4.69 -7.02
N LEU A 56 -1.08 3.36 -7.00
CA LEU A 56 0.03 2.45 -6.79
C LEU A 56 0.46 1.90 -8.16
N GLU A 57 1.24 2.69 -8.91
CA GLU A 57 1.83 2.26 -10.17
C GLU A 57 2.90 1.19 -9.91
N GLU A 58 2.54 -0.10 -9.83
CA GLU A 58 3.46 -1.24 -10.05
C GLU A 58 2.74 -2.59 -10.00
N GLY A 59 3.26 -3.54 -10.78
CA GLY A 59 2.70 -4.87 -11.04
C GLY A 59 3.65 -6.02 -10.72
N TYR A 60 3.04 -7.16 -10.37
CA TYR A 60 3.60 -8.50 -10.11
C TYR A 60 4.71 -8.63 -9.05
N ALA A 61 4.48 -9.52 -8.07
CA ALA A 61 5.40 -9.85 -6.96
C ALA A 61 5.72 -8.70 -5.98
N ASP A 62 4.85 -7.69 -5.87
CA ASP A 62 4.92 -6.73 -4.76
C ASP A 62 4.83 -7.49 -3.42
N PRO A 63 5.81 -7.37 -2.51
CA PRO A 63 5.78 -8.04 -1.21
C PRO A 63 4.60 -7.59 -0.33
N HIS A 64 3.98 -6.45 -0.65
CA HIS A 64 2.79 -5.95 0.02
C HIS A 64 1.50 -6.45 -0.61
N ALA A 65 1.53 -7.11 -1.77
CA ALA A 65 0.32 -7.56 -2.45
C ALA A 65 -0.51 -8.52 -1.58
N PRO A 66 -1.83 -8.33 -1.50
CA PRO A 66 -2.68 -9.26 -0.77
C PRO A 66 -2.67 -10.64 -1.43
N ARG A 67 -2.90 -11.68 -0.63
CA ARG A 67 -3.05 -13.04 -1.17
C ARG A 67 -4.48 -13.24 -1.65
N SER A 68 -4.63 -13.70 -2.88
CA SER A 68 -5.91 -14.14 -3.45
C SER A 68 -6.57 -15.17 -2.55
N VAL A 69 -7.90 -15.13 -2.48
CA VAL A 69 -8.67 -16.12 -1.73
C VAL A 69 -9.47 -17.02 -2.66
N VAL A 70 -9.54 -18.31 -2.31
CA VAL A 70 -10.47 -19.24 -2.93
C VAL A 70 -11.84 -19.04 -2.30
N VAL A 71 -12.86 -18.83 -3.14
CA VAL A 71 -14.25 -18.68 -2.70
C VAL A 71 -15.12 -19.81 -3.27
N PRO A 72 -16.12 -20.28 -2.50
CA PRO A 72 -17.08 -21.27 -2.97
C PRO A 72 -18.00 -20.68 -4.07
N PRO A 73 -18.70 -21.51 -4.85
CA PRO A 73 -19.58 -21.04 -5.93
C PRO A 73 -20.92 -20.50 -5.40
N LEU A 74 -21.16 -20.62 -4.10
CA LEU A 74 -22.36 -20.14 -3.42
C LEU A 74 -22.19 -18.66 -3.09
N SER A 75 -22.95 -17.80 -3.78
CA SER A 75 -22.84 -16.33 -3.71
C SER A 75 -22.79 -15.77 -2.28
N GLY A 76 -23.67 -16.20 -1.38
CA GLY A 76 -23.68 -15.74 0.01
C GLY A 76 -22.42 -16.12 0.79
N ARG A 77 -21.86 -17.31 0.55
CA ARG A 77 -20.59 -17.74 1.19
C ARG A 77 -19.38 -17.08 0.55
N ALA A 78 -19.42 -16.82 -0.76
CA ALA A 78 -18.38 -16.07 -1.45
C ALA A 78 -18.32 -14.63 -0.96
N ALA A 79 -19.47 -13.94 -0.91
CA ALA A 79 -19.58 -12.58 -0.39
C ALA A 79 -19.03 -12.49 1.04
N ARG A 80 -19.41 -13.43 1.92
CA ARG A 80 -18.88 -13.49 3.28
C ARG A 80 -17.37 -13.71 3.32
N ALA A 81 -16.82 -14.61 2.50
CA ALA A 81 -15.38 -14.82 2.43
C ALA A 81 -14.62 -13.58 1.95
N ILE A 82 -15.22 -12.79 1.07
CA ILE A 82 -14.64 -11.55 0.56
C ILE A 82 -14.66 -10.48 1.64
N THR A 83 -15.83 -10.22 2.23
CA THR A 83 -16.04 -9.19 3.25
C THR A 83 -15.27 -9.49 4.54
N ASP A 84 -15.31 -10.73 5.03
CA ASP A 84 -14.74 -11.08 6.33
C ASP A 84 -13.21 -11.31 6.26
N ARG A 85 -12.64 -11.55 5.06
CA ARG A 85 -11.23 -11.96 4.93
C ARG A 85 -10.47 -11.20 3.86
N PHE A 86 -10.97 -11.14 2.62
CA PHE A 86 -10.21 -10.54 1.53
C PHE A 86 -10.13 -9.02 1.64
N LEU A 87 -11.25 -8.33 1.85
CA LEU A 87 -11.27 -6.86 1.94
C LEU A 87 -10.40 -6.32 3.09
N PRO A 88 -10.46 -6.86 4.33
CA PRO A 88 -9.55 -6.43 5.39
C PRO A 88 -8.07 -6.65 5.05
N ALA A 89 -7.74 -7.77 4.40
CA ALA A 89 -6.36 -8.06 3.97
C ALA A 89 -5.90 -7.12 2.85
N TYR A 90 -6.79 -6.78 1.92
CA TYR A 90 -6.54 -5.80 0.86
C TYR A 90 -6.32 -4.40 1.45
N GLU A 91 -7.18 -3.94 2.36
CA GLU A 91 -7.01 -2.64 3.02
C GLU A 91 -5.68 -2.53 3.79
N GLN A 92 -5.30 -3.62 4.46
CA GLN A 92 -4.01 -3.70 5.16
C GLN A 92 -2.83 -3.65 4.18
N ALA A 93 -2.92 -4.35 3.04
CA ALA A 93 -1.93 -4.29 1.98
C ALA A 93 -1.77 -2.87 1.42
N VAL A 94 -2.88 -2.17 1.13
CA VAL A 94 -2.87 -0.79 0.64
C VAL A 94 -2.23 0.14 1.66
N HIS A 95 -2.59 0.00 2.93
CA HIS A 95 -2.01 0.78 4.01
C HIS A 95 -0.50 0.56 4.13
N ALA A 96 -0.06 -0.71 4.16
CA ALA A 96 1.35 -1.06 4.25
C ALA A 96 2.17 -0.53 3.05
N ARG A 97 1.64 -0.68 1.83
CA ARG A 97 2.32 -0.20 0.62
C ARG A 97 2.45 1.32 0.58
N ARG A 98 1.39 2.07 0.91
CA ARG A 98 1.46 3.55 0.99
C ARG A 98 2.51 4.01 2.00
N MET A 99 2.58 3.38 3.17
CA MET A 99 3.62 3.69 4.16
C MET A 99 5.02 3.41 3.60
N ALA A 100 5.22 2.27 2.93
CA ALA A 100 6.51 1.91 2.35
C ALA A 100 6.96 2.91 1.26
N VAL A 101 6.03 3.33 0.41
CA VAL A 101 6.29 4.32 -0.65
C VAL A 101 6.67 5.68 -0.05
N ILE A 102 5.94 6.17 0.96
CA ILE A 102 6.28 7.43 1.64
C ILE A 102 7.65 7.32 2.33
N ALA A 103 7.90 6.21 3.02
CA ALA A 103 9.18 6.00 3.69
C ALA A 103 10.36 6.01 2.70
N ALA A 104 10.23 5.33 1.56
CA ALA A 104 11.24 5.31 0.51
C ALA A 104 11.45 6.70 -0.12
N ALA A 105 10.37 7.46 -0.35
CA ALA A 105 10.47 8.83 -0.87
C ALA A 105 11.22 9.76 0.11
N LEU A 106 10.90 9.70 1.40
CA LEU A 106 11.57 10.51 2.42
C LEU A 106 13.04 10.10 2.59
N GLU A 107 13.35 8.80 2.56
CA GLU A 107 14.72 8.29 2.62
C GLU A 107 15.55 8.75 1.41
N SER A 108 14.97 8.70 0.21
CA SER A 108 15.57 9.21 -1.02
C SER A 108 15.92 10.70 -0.92
N ILE A 109 14.97 11.53 -0.46
CA ILE A 109 15.21 12.98 -0.27
C ILE A 109 16.30 13.21 0.79
N HIS A 110 16.32 12.43 1.88
CA HIS A 110 17.34 12.56 2.91
C HIS A 110 18.74 12.20 2.40
N ALA A 111 18.85 11.14 1.60
CA ALA A 111 20.10 10.73 0.97
C ALA A 111 20.60 11.78 -0.03
N ASP A 112 19.72 12.31 -0.88
CA ASP A 112 20.01 13.38 -1.83
C ASP A 112 20.47 14.65 -1.10
N TYR A 113 19.81 15.01 0.01
CA TYR A 113 20.19 16.16 0.83
C TYR A 113 21.58 15.99 1.43
N GLY A 114 21.90 14.82 1.99
CA GLY A 114 23.24 14.53 2.51
C GLY A 114 24.32 14.60 1.44
N GLY A 115 24.05 14.06 0.24
CA GLY A 115 24.94 14.15 -0.92
C GLY A 115 25.16 15.59 -1.37
N TRP A 116 24.08 16.37 -1.49
CA TRP A 116 24.15 17.79 -1.83
C TRP A 116 24.93 18.60 -0.79
N GLN A 117 24.70 18.39 0.51
CA GLN A 117 25.46 19.06 1.57
C GLN A 117 26.97 18.78 1.48
N ALA A 118 27.37 17.55 1.18
CA ALA A 118 28.77 17.19 0.99
C ALA A 118 29.40 17.90 -0.23
N VAL A 119 28.66 18.02 -1.33
CA VAL A 119 29.08 18.78 -2.52
C VAL A 119 29.25 20.26 -2.19
N MET A 120 28.29 20.86 -1.48
CA MET A 120 28.34 22.27 -1.09
C MET A 120 29.48 22.57 -0.12
N ALA A 121 29.75 21.69 0.83
CA ALA A 121 30.84 21.84 1.80
C ALA A 121 32.23 21.68 1.14
N SER A 122 32.37 20.76 0.19
CA SER A 122 33.65 20.48 -0.47
C SER A 122 33.93 21.37 -1.69
N GLY A 123 32.90 21.97 -2.28
CA GLY A 123 32.99 22.65 -3.57
C GLY A 123 33.37 21.73 -4.73
N ARG A 124 33.15 20.41 -4.58
CA ARG A 124 33.59 19.37 -5.52
C ARG A 124 32.47 18.40 -5.83
N SER A 125 32.47 17.85 -7.04
CA SER A 125 31.59 16.74 -7.42
C SER A 125 32.04 15.41 -6.81
N SER A 126 31.20 14.38 -6.93
CA SER A 126 31.46 13.02 -6.42
C SER A 126 32.73 12.38 -6.96
N ASN A 127 33.24 12.84 -8.12
CA ASN A 127 34.52 12.42 -8.70
C ASN A 127 35.71 13.33 -8.30
N ALA A 128 35.56 14.13 -7.23
CA ALA A 128 36.54 15.07 -6.68
C ALA A 128 36.92 16.27 -7.59
N THR A 129 36.22 16.46 -8.72
CA THR A 129 36.45 17.61 -9.61
C THR A 129 35.97 18.90 -8.95
N PRO A 130 36.78 19.97 -8.90
CA PRO A 130 36.32 21.28 -8.43
C PRO A 130 35.15 21.80 -9.25
N LEU A 131 34.14 22.33 -8.58
CA LEU A 131 32.97 22.93 -9.20
C LEU A 131 33.09 24.44 -9.24
N SER A 132 32.64 25.04 -10.34
CA SER A 132 32.46 26.49 -10.43
C SER A 132 31.23 26.93 -9.63
N ALA A 133 31.12 28.23 -9.32
CA ALA A 133 29.93 28.79 -8.68
C ALA A 133 28.65 28.52 -9.49
N ALA A 134 28.73 28.57 -10.82
CA ALA A 134 27.61 28.24 -11.70
C ALA A 134 27.22 26.75 -11.60
N ALA A 135 28.20 25.85 -11.51
CA ALA A 135 27.95 24.42 -11.35
C ALA A 135 27.36 24.08 -9.97
N LEU A 136 27.80 24.76 -8.90
CA LEU A 136 27.20 24.65 -7.57
C LEU A 136 25.75 25.16 -7.54
N GLY A 137 25.48 26.26 -8.26
CA GLY A 137 24.12 26.76 -8.47
C GLY A 137 23.24 25.74 -9.17
N ALA A 138 23.70 25.18 -10.30
CA ALA A 138 22.98 24.15 -11.04
C ALA A 138 22.72 22.89 -10.20
N ALA A 139 23.70 22.42 -9.41
CA ALA A 139 23.55 21.27 -8.52
C ALA A 139 22.48 21.51 -7.44
N SER A 140 22.39 22.74 -6.92
CA SER A 140 21.35 23.12 -5.95
C SER A 140 19.96 23.15 -6.58
N GLU A 141 19.85 23.63 -7.81
CA GLU A 141 18.59 23.62 -8.54
C GLU A 141 18.11 22.20 -8.87
N GLU A 142 19.03 21.32 -9.28
CA GLU A 142 18.75 19.92 -9.54
C GLU A 142 18.28 19.19 -8.27
N PHE A 143 18.98 19.40 -7.15
CA PHE A 143 18.58 18.85 -5.86
C PHE A 143 17.15 19.25 -5.46
N LEU A 144 16.79 20.54 -5.59
CA LEU A 144 15.46 21.03 -5.25
C LEU A 144 14.38 20.46 -6.19
N ASP A 145 14.69 20.29 -7.47
CA ASP A 145 13.76 19.72 -8.44
C ASP A 145 13.56 18.21 -8.24
N ASN A 146 14.63 17.48 -7.90
CA ASN A 146 14.56 16.06 -7.54
C ASN A 146 13.76 15.87 -6.25
N SER A 147 14.04 16.67 -5.23
CA SER A 147 13.33 16.66 -3.96
C SER A 147 11.84 16.93 -4.14
N TRP A 148 11.48 17.90 -4.98
CA TRP A 148 10.08 18.17 -5.31
C TRP A 148 9.40 16.98 -5.98
N ARG A 149 10.05 16.35 -6.97
CA ARG A 149 9.49 15.17 -7.65
C ARG A 149 9.27 14.00 -6.69
N SER A 150 10.25 13.70 -5.84
CA SER A 150 10.11 12.66 -4.80
C SER A 150 9.04 13.03 -3.77
N PHE A 151 8.89 14.32 -3.45
CA PHE A 151 7.90 14.78 -2.47
C PHE A 151 6.46 14.69 -2.99
N LEU A 152 6.23 14.81 -4.30
CA LEU A 152 4.90 14.57 -4.87
C LEU A 152 4.39 13.15 -4.58
N THR A 153 5.28 12.15 -4.54
CA THR A 153 4.94 10.80 -4.09
C THR A 153 4.44 10.78 -2.64
N VAL A 154 4.98 11.63 -1.76
CA VAL A 154 4.47 11.77 -0.39
C VAL A 154 3.08 12.36 -0.40
N VAL A 155 2.87 13.43 -1.19
CA VAL A 155 1.58 14.10 -1.36
C VAL A 155 0.49 13.12 -1.82
N ASP A 156 0.75 12.33 -2.86
CA ASP A 156 -0.21 11.38 -3.44
C ASP A 156 -0.66 10.28 -2.45
N HIS A 157 0.17 9.96 -1.46
CA HIS A 157 -0.06 8.84 -0.56
C HIS A 157 -0.40 9.22 0.87
N ALA A 158 -0.02 10.41 1.32
CA ALA A 158 -0.16 10.84 2.71
C ALA A 158 -1.63 10.94 3.13
N GLN A 159 -2.47 11.59 2.31
CA GLN A 159 -3.80 12.00 2.75
C GLN A 159 -4.68 10.81 3.23
N PRO A 160 -4.76 9.67 2.51
CA PRO A 160 -5.54 8.52 2.98
C PRO A 160 -4.99 7.85 4.25
N LEU A 161 -3.72 8.04 4.57
CA LEU A 161 -3.14 7.60 5.85
C LEU A 161 -3.44 8.61 6.97
N MET A 162 -3.35 9.91 6.69
CA MET A 162 -3.60 10.99 7.65
C MET A 162 -5.03 10.95 8.20
N VAL A 163 -6.03 10.69 7.35
CA VAL A 163 -7.44 10.57 7.76
C VAL A 163 -7.66 9.48 8.81
N ARG A 164 -6.79 8.47 8.87
CA ARG A 164 -6.86 7.37 9.85
C ARG A 164 -6.10 7.65 11.15
N CYS A 165 -5.14 8.58 11.14
CA CYS A 165 -4.39 8.94 12.33
C CYS A 165 -5.30 9.52 13.43
N ARG A 166 -5.16 9.02 14.66
CA ARG A 166 -5.91 9.47 15.85
C ARG A 166 -4.94 9.76 16.99
N PRO A 167 -4.18 10.88 16.92
CA PRO A 167 -3.11 11.15 17.88
C PRO A 167 -3.62 11.22 19.34
N ALA A 168 -4.82 11.76 19.56
CA ALA A 168 -5.45 11.84 20.89
C ALA A 168 -5.74 10.48 21.54
N SER A 169 -5.89 9.42 20.73
CA SER A 169 -6.10 8.05 21.19
C SER A 169 -4.81 7.21 21.14
N SER A 170 -3.70 7.83 20.75
CA SER A 170 -2.39 7.18 20.64
C SER A 170 -1.57 7.34 21.93
N PRO A 171 -0.51 6.54 22.12
CA PRO A 171 0.47 6.74 23.20
C PRO A 171 1.23 8.07 23.15
N TRP A 172 1.16 8.81 22.03
CA TRP A 172 1.85 10.09 21.83
C TRP A 172 0.89 11.21 21.38
N PRO A 173 0.07 11.76 22.29
CA PRO A 173 -0.87 12.84 21.95
C PRO A 173 -0.20 14.11 21.40
N THR A 174 1.04 14.36 21.81
CA THR A 174 1.88 15.48 21.34
C THR A 174 2.18 15.42 19.84
N ASP A 175 2.03 14.25 19.20
CA ASP A 175 2.21 14.12 17.75
C ASP A 175 1.15 14.88 16.95
N ALA A 176 0.03 15.29 17.57
CA ALA A 176 -1.07 16.00 16.92
C ALA A 176 -0.63 17.29 16.21
N GLU A 177 0.20 18.11 16.86
CA GLU A 177 0.69 19.37 16.27
C GLU A 177 1.61 19.10 15.06
N THR A 178 2.48 18.10 15.17
CA THR A 178 3.34 17.69 14.06
C THR A 178 2.51 17.17 12.90
N LEU A 179 1.52 16.32 13.15
CA LEU A 179 0.60 15.83 12.12
C LEU A 179 -0.18 16.97 11.45
N SER A 180 -0.62 17.98 12.19
CA SER A 180 -1.29 19.16 11.62
C SER A 180 -0.37 19.91 10.66
N ARG A 181 0.87 20.21 11.08
CA ARG A 181 1.85 20.90 10.22
C ARG A 181 2.19 20.12 8.96
N LEU A 182 2.28 18.79 9.06
CA LEU A 182 2.50 17.91 7.90
C LEU A 182 1.30 17.97 6.94
N ALA A 183 0.08 18.04 7.47
CA ALA A 183 -1.14 18.13 6.65
C ALA A 183 -1.18 19.45 5.88
N ASP A 184 -0.88 20.56 6.56
CA ASP A 184 -0.77 21.88 5.94
C ASP A 184 0.29 21.88 4.83
N GLY A 185 1.43 21.18 5.05
CA GLY A 185 2.47 21.00 4.04
C GLY A 185 1.99 20.23 2.80
N VAL A 186 1.17 19.19 2.97
CA VAL A 186 0.56 18.45 1.85
C VAL A 186 -0.40 19.36 1.09
N VAL A 187 -1.31 20.03 1.78
CA VAL A 187 -2.30 20.94 1.14
C VAL A 187 -1.60 22.07 0.37
N ALA A 188 -0.53 22.65 0.92
CA ALA A 188 0.26 23.67 0.23
C ALA A 188 0.94 23.13 -1.03
N ALA A 189 1.48 21.91 -0.97
CA ALA A 189 2.12 21.25 -2.11
C ALA A 189 1.13 20.83 -3.19
N GLU A 190 -0.03 20.29 -2.81
CA GLU A 190 -1.13 20.00 -3.74
C GLU A 190 -1.55 21.27 -4.49
N GLY A 191 -1.79 22.37 -3.75
CA GLY A 191 -2.13 23.66 -4.34
C GLY A 191 -1.08 24.17 -5.32
N LEU A 192 0.20 24.05 -4.98
CA LEU A 192 1.31 24.41 -5.86
C LEU A 192 1.36 23.52 -7.11
N GLY A 193 1.15 22.20 -6.96
CA GLY A 193 1.12 21.25 -8.08
C GLY A 193 -0.01 21.55 -9.07
N VAL A 194 -1.20 21.88 -8.57
CA VAL A 194 -2.35 22.30 -9.39
C VAL A 194 -2.06 23.62 -10.13
N GLU A 195 -1.52 24.62 -9.44
CA GLU A 195 -1.17 25.92 -10.03
C GLU A 195 -0.16 25.78 -11.18
N VAL A 196 0.88 24.95 -10.99
CA VAL A 196 1.88 24.64 -12.03
C VAL A 196 1.24 23.88 -13.20
N SER A 197 0.33 22.93 -12.93
CA SER A 197 -0.30 22.10 -13.97
C SER A 197 -1.31 22.88 -14.83
N LEU A 198 -2.02 23.85 -14.24
CA LEU A 198 -3.00 24.69 -14.92
C LEU A 198 -2.37 25.84 -15.73
N GLY A 199 -1.04 25.84 -15.88
CA GLY A 199 -0.33 26.87 -16.64
C GLY A 199 -0.19 28.19 -15.90
N GLY A 200 -0.25 28.19 -14.57
CA GLY A 200 0.12 29.35 -13.77
C GLY A 200 1.54 29.82 -14.07
N PHE A 201 1.78 31.13 -14.03
CA PHE A 201 3.09 31.73 -14.27
C PHE A 201 4.03 31.56 -13.05
N VAL A 202 4.18 30.33 -12.54
CA VAL A 202 5.11 30.05 -11.45
C VAL A 202 6.48 29.76 -12.06
N THR A 203 7.45 30.64 -11.79
CA THR A 203 8.83 30.39 -12.25
C THR A 203 9.42 29.18 -11.52
N PRO A 204 10.38 28.44 -12.11
CA PRO A 204 11.03 27.32 -11.41
C PRO A 204 11.64 27.72 -10.07
N ARG A 205 12.21 28.93 -9.98
CA ARG A 205 12.77 29.49 -8.75
C ARG A 205 11.70 29.70 -7.68
N GLU A 206 10.56 30.27 -8.06
CA GLU A 206 9.44 30.48 -7.14
C GLU A 206 8.83 29.16 -6.66
N ARG A 207 8.64 28.19 -7.57
CA ARG A 207 8.18 26.84 -7.21
C ARG A 207 9.09 26.22 -6.16
N ARG A 208 10.40 26.23 -6.38
CA ARG A 208 11.39 25.68 -5.43
C ARG A 208 11.29 26.38 -4.07
N ALA A 209 11.21 27.70 -4.05
CA ALA A 209 11.10 28.48 -2.81
C ALA A 209 9.79 28.18 -2.04
N ARG A 210 8.68 27.93 -2.74
CA ARG A 210 7.39 27.59 -2.13
C ARG A 210 7.30 26.12 -1.69
N ALA A 211 7.94 25.21 -2.42
CA ALA A 211 7.94 23.78 -2.11
C ALA A 211 8.84 23.42 -0.92
N TRP A 212 10.00 24.06 -0.81
CA TRP A 212 11.04 23.69 0.14
C TRP A 212 10.58 23.67 1.62
N PRO A 213 9.81 24.65 2.14
CA PRO A 213 9.32 24.61 3.52
C PRO A 213 8.45 23.39 3.84
N ALA A 214 7.63 22.93 2.87
CA ALA A 214 6.81 21.73 3.04
C ALA A 214 7.70 20.47 3.08
N ILE A 215 8.70 20.39 2.20
CA ILE A 215 9.68 19.30 2.17
C ILE A 215 10.45 19.24 3.49
N GLU A 216 10.99 20.36 3.97
CA GLU A 216 11.70 20.42 5.26
C GLU A 216 10.83 19.98 6.43
N THR A 217 9.57 20.44 6.46
CA THR A 217 8.60 20.05 7.50
C THR A 217 8.39 18.53 7.50
N TRP A 218 8.28 17.92 6.32
CA TRP A 218 8.15 16.48 6.16
C TRP A 218 9.42 15.69 6.47
N LEU A 219 10.59 16.21 6.15
CA LEU A 219 11.85 15.60 6.57
C LEU A 219 12.02 15.60 8.09
N ALA A 220 11.57 16.66 8.77
CA ALA A 220 11.64 16.75 10.23
C ALA A 220 10.55 15.93 10.95
N GLY A 221 9.34 15.86 10.38
CA GLY A 221 8.17 15.23 11.00
C GLY A 221 7.81 13.83 10.48
N GLY A 222 8.47 13.36 9.43
CA GLY A 222 8.08 12.15 8.69
C GLY A 222 8.06 10.88 9.55
N GLU A 223 9.02 10.71 10.46
CA GLU A 223 9.05 9.55 11.36
C GLU A 223 7.83 9.55 12.30
N THR A 224 7.45 10.72 12.82
CA THR A 224 6.25 10.87 13.65
C THR A 224 4.99 10.48 12.89
N PHE A 225 4.88 10.90 11.64
CA PHE A 225 3.79 10.46 10.77
C PHE A 225 3.80 8.95 10.54
N LEU A 226 4.93 8.35 10.17
CA LEU A 226 5.02 6.90 9.94
C LEU A 226 4.68 6.09 11.20
N ARG A 227 5.08 6.56 12.38
CA ARG A 227 4.72 5.94 13.67
C ARG A 227 3.21 5.96 13.90
N GLN A 228 2.57 7.12 13.71
CA GLN A 228 1.12 7.27 13.89
C GLN A 228 0.32 6.49 12.83
N ALA A 229 0.81 6.44 11.59
CA ALA A 229 0.22 5.64 10.52
C ALA A 229 0.23 4.14 10.88
N ARG A 230 1.35 3.61 11.38
CA ARG A 230 1.45 2.20 11.81
C ARG A 230 0.46 1.82 12.90
N LEU A 231 0.22 2.71 13.87
CA LEU A 231 -0.79 2.48 14.91
C LEU A 231 -2.22 2.48 14.37
N SER A 232 -2.43 3.16 13.25
CA SER A 232 -3.73 3.34 12.60
C SER A 232 -3.96 2.33 11.48
N ALA A 233 -3.14 1.28 11.42
CA ALA A 233 -3.27 0.22 10.43
C ALA A 233 -4.64 -0.49 10.57
N PRO A 234 -5.33 -0.79 9.46
CA PRO A 234 -6.55 -1.57 9.47
C PRO A 234 -6.39 -2.87 10.26
N THR A 235 -7.29 -3.14 11.21
CA THR A 235 -7.25 -4.39 11.97
C THR A 235 -7.48 -5.56 11.03
N ALA A 236 -6.48 -6.44 10.90
CA ALA A 236 -6.67 -7.70 10.20
C ALA A 236 -7.78 -8.51 10.87
N ALA A 237 -8.79 -8.92 10.10
CA ALA A 237 -9.70 -9.96 10.56
C ALA A 237 -8.86 -11.17 11.00
N ARG A 238 -8.97 -11.54 12.28
CA ARG A 238 -8.31 -12.74 12.80
C ARG A 238 -8.65 -13.89 11.86
N PRO A 239 -7.66 -14.66 11.38
CA PRO A 239 -7.98 -15.86 10.62
C PRO A 239 -8.81 -16.75 11.54
N SER A 240 -10.11 -16.88 11.24
CA SER A 240 -10.95 -17.91 11.85
C SER A 240 -10.20 -19.23 11.68
N PRO A 241 -10.00 -20.02 12.75
CA PRO A 241 -9.33 -21.31 12.61
C PRO A 241 -10.07 -22.07 11.52
N SER A 242 -9.34 -22.44 10.48
CA SER A 242 -9.85 -23.29 9.41
C SER A 242 -10.52 -24.49 10.10
N PRO A 243 -11.74 -24.90 9.72
CA PRO A 243 -12.24 -26.18 10.19
C PRO A 243 -11.20 -27.20 9.78
N ARG A 244 -10.52 -27.80 10.77
CA ARG A 244 -9.58 -28.88 10.55
C ARG A 244 -10.29 -29.86 9.63
N ARG A 245 -9.64 -30.13 8.50
CA ARG A 245 -10.03 -31.18 7.56
C ARG A 245 -10.32 -32.40 8.42
N SER A 246 -11.60 -32.77 8.53
CA SER A 246 -12.01 -33.94 9.27
C SER A 246 -11.34 -35.12 8.58
N ASP A 247 -10.36 -35.73 9.24
CA ASP A 247 -9.74 -36.94 8.73
C ASP A 247 -10.84 -37.99 8.52
N PRO A 248 -11.06 -38.48 7.29
CA PRO A 248 -12.07 -39.50 7.03
C PRO A 248 -11.76 -40.83 7.72
N PHE A 249 -10.60 -40.96 8.36
CA PHE A 249 -10.17 -42.16 9.07
C PHE A 249 -10.75 -42.33 10.48
N LEU A 250 -11.32 -41.28 11.09
CA LEU A 250 -11.90 -41.38 12.45
C LEU A 250 -13.43 -41.59 12.45
N LEU A 251 -14.10 -41.42 11.31
CA LEU A 251 -15.55 -41.68 11.18
C LEU A 251 -15.86 -43.17 10.94
N ALA A 252 -14.92 -43.94 10.39
CA ALA A 252 -15.09 -45.39 10.21
C ALA A 252 -15.06 -46.16 11.55
N THR A 253 -14.27 -45.71 12.53
CA THR A 253 -14.15 -46.39 13.83
C THR A 253 -15.34 -46.16 14.74
N ALA A 254 -16.03 -45.01 14.62
CA ALA A 254 -17.21 -44.69 15.41
C ALA A 254 -18.49 -45.42 14.92
N LEU A 255 -18.59 -45.70 13.62
CA LEU A 255 -19.72 -46.44 13.05
C LEU A 255 -19.61 -47.97 13.23
N ALA A 256 -18.40 -48.51 13.37
CA ALA A 256 -18.21 -49.94 13.67
C ALA A 256 -18.54 -50.31 15.13
N ALA A 257 -18.33 -49.39 16.09
CA ALA A 257 -18.62 -49.63 17.51
C ALA A 257 -20.12 -49.56 17.87
N ALA A 258 -20.97 -49.03 16.98
CA ALA A 258 -22.41 -48.89 17.21
C ALA A 258 -23.25 -50.06 16.65
N SER A 259 -22.67 -50.97 15.86
CA SER A 259 -23.39 -52.15 15.35
C SER A 259 -23.33 -53.39 16.25
N ASP A 260 -22.55 -53.37 17.34
CA ASP A 260 -22.32 -54.57 18.16
C ASP A 260 -23.10 -54.59 19.50
N ARG A 261 -24.20 -53.83 19.59
CA ARG A 261 -25.13 -53.94 20.72
C ARG A 261 -26.57 -54.11 20.23
N SER A 262 -26.91 -55.34 19.88
CA SER A 262 -28.31 -55.78 19.80
C SER A 262 -28.50 -57.13 20.50
N ILE A 263 -29.17 -57.04 21.65
CA ILE A 263 -30.19 -57.93 22.20
C ILE A 263 -29.73 -59.31 22.73
N PRO A 264 -30.01 -59.61 24.01
CA PRO A 264 -30.54 -60.91 24.39
C PRO A 264 -32.03 -60.81 24.72
N THR A 265 -32.77 -61.69 24.08
CA THR A 265 -34.17 -62.01 24.33
C THR A 265 -34.29 -62.99 25.50
N LYS A 266 -35.36 -62.78 26.28
CA LYS A 266 -35.95 -63.59 27.37
C LYS A 266 -35.27 -63.51 28.74
#